data_AF-A0A7V3T0R2-F1
#
_entry.id   AF-A0A7V3T0R2-F1
#
_cell.length_a   1.000
_cell.length_b   1.000
_cell.length_c   1.000
_cell.angle_alpha   90.00
_cell.angle_beta   90.00
_cell.angle_gamma   90.00
#
_symmetry.space_group_name_H-M   'P 1'
#
loop_
_entity.id
_entity.type
_entity.pdbx_description
1 polymer ?
#
loop_
_entity_poly.entity_id
_entity_poly.type
_entity_poly.pdbx_seq_one_letter_code
_entity_poly.pdbx_strand_id
1 'polypeptide(L)'
;MLGAIIGDIVGSRFEWNNYKAKDFEFLTYKCFFTDDSIMSLAIAKALLESKADYSDLSENAVKYMQGIGRHYPDCGYGGRFRGWIHTDNPKPYESFGNGAAMRVSACGFVANSLEEVKQLSKAVTEVTHNHPEGLKGAEATAVAIFLARSGKNLLEIRDYITKNYYSLNFTLDGIRDGYEFNESCQDTVPQALEAFFESKNFEDAIRNAISIGGDSDTLAAIAGGIAEAYYGIPTEIRKHSLTFLDERLLKILVEFENKYPAKMEKVQSNKSIGILRDVANQVEAGSRADMMRSSVEAADKELMDSTVESEETTSKQLFNHLFEACNILRGPINQDEFKSYVTPILFFKRISDVYDEETERALEESGGDADYAAFPEQHSFIIPEGCHWADVRKATTDVGKVIVAAMNGIERENPDSLSGVFSSFDDATWTDKTKLTDERLKDLVEHMSKLKVGNNNYSADVMGDAYEFLIKKFADLSKKNAGEFYTPRSIVKLMVMLMQPKPGDTVYDPACGTGGMLIEAIRSIHDDQMTYGRIYGQEKNLSTSAIAKMNLFLHGAHDFKISQGDTLRQPSFVEHGKLQTFNCVLANPPFSLEKWGAAQFETDKYGRNLWGCPSDSSADFAWLQHMVKSM
;
A
#
# COMPACT_ATOMS: atom_id res chain seq x y z
N MET A 1 0.41 16.12 16.59
CA MET A 1 0.25 16.29 18.05
C MET A 1 0.10 14.94 18.78
N LEU A 2 -0.60 13.95 18.21
CA LEU A 2 -0.76 12.63 18.85
C LEU A 2 0.56 11.90 19.08
N GLY A 3 1.57 12.12 18.24
CA GLY A 3 2.90 11.54 18.39
C GLY A 3 3.58 11.96 19.69
N ALA A 4 3.37 13.19 20.15
CA ALA A 4 3.88 13.63 21.45
C ALA A 4 3.18 12.91 22.61
N ILE A 5 1.86 12.72 22.50
CA ILE A 5 1.05 11.97 23.47
C ILE A 5 1.49 10.49 23.51
N ILE A 6 1.73 9.87 22.35
CA ILE A 6 2.22 8.49 22.28
C ILE A 6 3.61 8.39 22.91
N GLY A 7 4.49 9.34 22.63
CA GLY A 7 5.82 9.42 23.22
C GLY A 7 5.76 9.41 24.75
N ASP A 8 4.99 10.32 25.33
CA ASP A 8 4.70 10.36 26.77
C ASP A 8 4.17 9.00 27.27
N ILE A 9 3.06 8.51 26.71
CA ILE A 9 2.42 7.26 27.16
C ILE A 9 3.42 6.10 27.20
N VAL A 10 4.25 5.95 26.17
CA VAL A 10 5.24 4.87 26.09
C VAL A 10 6.39 5.12 27.07
N GLY A 11 6.85 6.36 27.23
CA GLY A 11 7.94 6.75 28.11
C GLY A 11 7.60 6.74 29.60
N SER A 12 6.33 6.93 29.97
CA SER A 12 5.84 7.04 31.36
C SER A 12 6.31 5.93 32.30
N ARG A 13 6.42 4.71 31.79
CA ARG A 13 6.85 3.54 32.57
C ARG A 13 8.36 3.48 32.82
N PHE A 14 9.14 4.33 32.15
CA PHE A 14 10.60 4.33 32.14
C PHE A 14 11.21 5.58 32.77
N GLU A 15 10.43 6.64 33.02
CA GLU A 15 10.87 7.90 33.61
C GLU A 15 11.72 7.66 34.88
N TRP A 16 11.20 6.88 35.83
CA TRP A 16 11.88 6.56 37.10
C TRP A 16 12.58 5.19 37.12
N ASN A 17 12.56 4.47 36.00
CA ASN A 17 13.16 3.14 35.85
C ASN A 17 13.67 2.98 34.42
N ASN A 18 14.72 3.75 34.10
CA ASN A 18 15.25 3.84 32.75
C ASN A 18 15.63 2.46 32.18
N TYR A 19 15.26 2.24 30.93
CA TYR A 19 15.59 1.04 30.18
C TYR A 19 16.49 1.41 29.01
N LYS A 20 17.81 1.21 29.17
CA LYS A 20 18.83 1.66 28.22
C LYS A 20 18.98 0.75 26.99
N ALA A 21 17.87 0.25 26.46
CA ALA A 21 17.83 -0.59 25.27
C ALA A 21 16.51 -0.35 24.50
N LYS A 22 16.45 -0.81 23.24
CA LYS A 22 15.28 -0.62 22.38
C LYS A 22 14.28 -1.77 22.44
N ASP A 23 14.68 -2.92 22.97
CA ASP A 23 13.96 -4.19 22.94
C ASP A 23 12.92 -4.29 24.07
N PHE A 24 11.91 -3.43 23.99
CA PHE A 24 10.82 -3.42 24.95
C PHE A 24 9.45 -3.46 24.26
N GLU A 25 8.44 -3.99 24.94
CA GLU A 25 7.08 -3.99 24.40
C GLU A 25 6.55 -2.55 24.33
N PHE A 26 6.10 -2.08 23.16
CA PHE A 26 5.89 -0.66 22.89
C PHE A 26 4.74 -0.06 23.73
N LEU A 27 3.52 -0.58 23.59
CA LEU A 27 2.36 -0.17 24.38
C LEU A 27 1.88 -1.34 25.23
N THR A 28 1.73 -1.10 26.53
CA THR A 28 1.31 -2.13 27.51
C THR A 28 0.29 -1.54 28.49
N TYR A 29 -0.38 -2.40 29.25
CA TYR A 29 -1.31 -1.96 30.30
C TYR A 29 -0.65 -1.13 31.43
N LYS A 30 0.70 -1.08 31.48
CA LYS A 30 1.47 -0.27 32.44
C LYS A 30 1.73 1.15 31.95
N CYS A 31 1.46 1.44 30.69
CA CYS A 31 1.58 2.78 30.13
C CYS A 31 0.43 3.65 30.62
N PHE A 32 0.69 4.93 30.81
CA PHE A 32 -0.31 5.94 31.17
C PHE A 32 0.16 7.30 30.66
N PHE A 33 -0.75 8.25 30.48
CA PHE A 33 -0.38 9.62 30.11
C PHE A 33 0.10 10.41 31.35
N THR A 34 1.08 11.30 31.20
CA THR A 34 1.58 12.20 32.26
C THR A 34 1.16 13.65 32.01
N ASP A 35 1.78 14.59 32.72
CA ASP A 35 1.57 16.02 32.49
C ASP A 35 1.96 16.46 31.08
N ASP A 36 2.81 15.70 30.39
CA ASP A 36 3.20 15.97 29.01
C ASP A 36 2.03 15.93 28.04
N SER A 37 1.25 14.86 28.05
CA SER A 37 0.03 14.75 27.25
C SER A 37 -1.00 15.81 27.65
N ILE A 38 -1.16 16.04 28.96
CA ILE A 38 -2.18 16.97 29.48
C ILE A 38 -1.86 18.40 29.06
N MET A 39 -0.59 18.82 29.17
CA MET A 39 -0.15 20.15 28.77
C MET A 39 -0.11 20.30 27.26
N SER A 40 0.28 19.27 26.51
CA SER A 40 0.19 19.25 25.05
C SER A 40 -1.25 19.50 24.57
N LEU A 41 -2.22 18.79 25.16
CA LEU A 41 -3.64 18.96 24.85
C LEU A 41 -4.19 20.30 25.33
N ALA A 42 -3.72 20.83 26.46
CA ALA A 42 -4.12 22.14 26.93
C ALA A 42 -3.67 23.26 25.98
N ILE A 43 -2.44 23.17 25.44
CA ILE A 43 -1.97 24.09 24.41
C ILE A 43 -2.74 23.90 23.10
N ALA A 44 -3.03 22.67 22.69
CA ALA A 44 -3.88 22.40 21.54
C ALA A 44 -5.27 23.06 21.69
N LYS A 45 -5.88 22.97 22.88
CA LYS A 45 -7.15 23.63 23.15
C LYS A 45 -7.05 25.16 23.16
N ALA A 46 -5.96 25.71 23.69
CA ALA A 46 -5.72 27.15 23.63
C ALA A 46 -5.61 27.66 22.18
N LEU A 47 -4.90 26.94 21.31
CA LEU A 47 -4.79 27.28 19.89
C LEU A 47 -6.13 27.16 19.15
N LEU A 48 -6.97 26.18 19.50
CA LEU A 48 -8.30 26.01 18.90
C LEU A 48 -9.26 27.16 19.24
N GLU A 49 -9.19 27.66 20.48
CA GLU A 49 -10.13 28.63 21.06
C GLU A 49 -9.64 30.08 20.94
N SER A 50 -8.39 30.28 20.51
CA SER A 50 -7.84 31.59 20.26
C SER A 50 -8.41 32.25 19.01
N LYS A 51 -8.32 33.58 18.97
CA LYS A 51 -8.62 34.37 17.78
C LYS A 51 -7.75 33.94 16.61
N ALA A 52 -8.22 34.22 15.40
CA ALA A 52 -7.49 33.88 14.17
C ALA A 52 -6.10 34.52 14.07
N ASP A 53 -5.86 35.64 14.76
CA ASP A 53 -4.56 36.33 14.85
C ASP A 53 -3.72 35.92 16.07
N TYR A 54 -4.23 35.00 16.90
CA TYR A 54 -3.61 34.52 18.14
C TYR A 54 -3.25 35.62 19.15
N SER A 55 -3.87 36.79 19.05
CA SER A 55 -3.61 37.93 19.95
C SER A 55 -3.95 37.65 21.42
N ASP A 56 -4.77 36.64 21.69
CA ASP A 56 -5.19 36.18 23.02
C ASP A 56 -4.57 34.84 23.43
N LEU A 57 -3.59 34.32 22.67
CA LEU A 57 -3.05 32.98 22.88
C LEU A 57 -2.36 32.82 24.23
N SER A 58 -1.60 33.81 24.70
CA SER A 58 -0.94 33.71 26.02
C SER A 58 -1.97 33.63 27.15
N GLU A 59 -3.09 34.37 27.06
CA GLU A 59 -4.18 34.30 28.04
C GLU A 59 -4.89 32.94 27.99
N ASN A 60 -5.21 32.46 26.78
CA ASN A 60 -5.82 31.15 26.60
C ASN A 60 -4.89 30.02 27.06
N ALA A 61 -3.59 30.11 26.80
CA ALA A 61 -2.60 29.14 27.26
C ALA A 61 -2.66 29.00 28.79
N VAL A 62 -2.69 30.13 29.52
CA VAL A 62 -2.86 30.11 30.98
C VAL A 62 -4.20 29.47 31.39
N LYS A 63 -5.29 29.95 30.80
CA LYS A 63 -6.66 29.50 31.10
C LYS A 63 -6.80 27.98 30.92
N TYR A 64 -6.36 27.43 29.79
CA TYR A 64 -6.54 26.02 29.48
C TYR A 64 -5.52 25.12 30.19
N MET A 65 -4.26 25.54 30.37
CA MET A 65 -3.30 24.78 31.17
C MET A 65 -3.76 24.64 32.63
N GLN A 66 -4.23 25.73 33.26
CA GLN A 66 -4.79 25.64 34.61
C GLN A 66 -6.12 24.88 34.62
N GLY A 67 -7.04 25.21 33.71
CA GLY A 67 -8.39 24.64 33.70
C GLY A 67 -8.40 23.14 33.46
N ILE A 68 -7.58 22.64 32.54
CA ILE A 68 -7.46 21.21 32.27
C ILE A 68 -6.57 20.56 33.33
N GLY A 69 -5.40 21.14 33.64
CA GLY A 69 -4.44 20.51 34.54
C GLY A 69 -4.93 20.32 35.97
N ARG A 70 -5.82 21.19 36.47
CA ARG A 70 -6.47 21.02 37.79
C ARG A 70 -7.34 19.77 37.89
N HIS A 71 -7.80 19.20 36.78
CA HIS A 71 -8.53 17.93 36.78
C HIS A 71 -7.62 16.71 36.93
N TYR A 72 -6.30 16.88 36.79
CA TYR A 72 -5.31 15.81 36.82
C TYR A 72 -4.17 16.14 37.81
N PRO A 73 -4.44 16.30 39.12
CA PRO A 73 -3.46 16.84 40.07
C PRO A 73 -2.26 15.93 40.38
N ASP A 74 -2.32 14.65 39.99
CA ASP A 74 -1.36 13.59 40.35
C ASP A 74 -0.76 12.91 39.10
N CYS A 75 -0.45 13.69 38.06
CA CYS A 75 0.03 13.20 36.77
C CYS A 75 1.51 13.52 36.45
N GLY A 76 2.31 13.99 37.41
CA GLY A 76 3.75 14.25 37.19
C GLY A 76 4.22 15.70 37.37
N TYR A 77 3.31 16.67 37.55
CA TYR A 77 3.69 18.10 37.60
C TYR A 77 4.86 18.41 38.54
N GLY A 78 5.93 19.00 37.98
CA GLY A 78 7.04 19.56 38.76
C GLY A 78 6.56 20.56 39.83
N GLY A 79 7.20 20.57 41.00
CA GLY A 79 6.66 21.24 42.19
C GLY A 79 6.31 22.73 42.03
N ARG A 80 7.14 23.50 41.29
CA ARG A 80 6.83 24.91 40.99
C ARG A 80 5.64 25.06 40.05
N PHE A 81 5.55 24.18 39.04
CA PHE A 81 4.47 24.19 38.07
C PHE A 81 3.13 23.76 38.70
N ARG A 82 3.16 22.76 39.60
CA ARG A 82 1.99 22.37 40.41
C ARG A 82 1.42 23.56 41.18
N GLY A 83 2.28 24.38 41.80
CA GLY A 83 1.87 25.62 42.47
C GLY A 83 1.31 26.67 41.50
N TRP A 84 1.94 26.83 40.34
CA TRP A 84 1.48 27.72 39.27
C TRP A 84 0.07 27.36 38.76
N ILE A 85 -0.24 26.06 38.59
CA ILE A 85 -1.56 25.58 38.17
C ILE A 85 -2.66 26.01 39.15
N HIS A 86 -2.39 26.03 40.45
CA HIS A 86 -3.38 26.29 41.50
C HIS A 86 -3.42 27.75 41.97
N THR A 87 -2.61 28.63 41.38
CA THR A 87 -2.59 30.06 41.73
C THR A 87 -3.66 30.83 40.96
N ASP A 88 -4.31 31.80 41.62
CA ASP A 88 -5.37 32.62 41.00
C ASP A 88 -4.84 33.61 39.95
N ASN A 89 -3.62 34.14 40.15
CA ASN A 89 -2.94 35.07 39.23
C ASN A 89 -1.53 34.55 38.91
N PRO A 90 -1.42 33.48 38.11
CA PRO A 90 -0.15 32.87 37.79
C PRO A 90 0.78 33.86 37.07
N LYS A 91 2.07 33.84 37.44
CA LYS A 91 3.13 34.61 36.78
C LYS A 91 4.22 33.68 36.27
N PRO A 92 4.91 34.03 35.18
CA PRO A 92 6.11 33.31 34.78
C PRO A 92 7.18 33.39 35.86
N TYR A 93 8.03 32.36 35.92
CA TYR A 93 8.96 32.18 37.05
C TYR A 93 10.38 31.80 36.62
N GLU A 94 10.82 32.28 35.45
CA GLU A 94 12.16 32.07 34.89
C GLU A 94 12.53 30.58 34.78
N SER A 95 11.56 29.74 34.40
CA SER A 95 11.80 28.31 34.22
C SER A 95 12.58 28.03 32.94
N PHE A 96 13.60 27.17 33.04
CA PHE A 96 14.37 26.61 31.92
C PHE A 96 14.11 25.11 31.70
N GLY A 97 13.06 24.58 32.36
CA GLY A 97 12.73 23.16 32.31
C GLY A 97 12.26 22.67 30.94
N ASN A 98 12.48 21.39 30.67
CA ASN A 98 12.11 20.66 29.46
C ASN A 98 10.58 20.57 29.23
N GLY A 99 9.78 20.77 30.28
CA GLY A 99 8.33 21.00 30.21
C GLY A 99 7.90 22.15 29.29
N ALA A 100 8.83 23.03 28.90
CA ALA A 100 8.61 24.00 27.82
C ALA A 100 8.50 23.35 26.44
N ALA A 101 9.32 22.34 26.16
CA ALA A 101 9.47 21.73 24.84
C ALA A 101 8.46 20.62 24.56
N MET A 102 8.10 19.80 25.55
CA MET A 102 7.15 18.68 25.35
C MET A 102 5.75 19.14 24.91
N ARG A 103 5.26 20.28 25.42
CA ARG A 103 3.87 20.72 25.20
C ARG A 103 3.61 21.54 23.94
N VAL A 104 4.64 21.93 23.20
CA VAL A 104 4.50 22.88 22.07
C VAL A 104 4.27 22.20 20.72
N SER A 105 4.08 20.87 20.71
CA SER A 105 3.87 20.11 19.48
C SER A 105 2.78 20.72 18.59
N ALA A 106 1.64 21.11 19.19
CA ALA A 106 0.52 21.72 18.48
C ALA A 106 0.89 23.01 17.72
N CYS A 107 1.82 23.83 18.22
CA CYS A 107 2.26 25.05 17.55
C CYS A 107 2.88 24.75 16.17
N GLY A 108 3.65 23.67 16.06
CA GLY A 108 4.27 23.26 14.80
C GLY A 108 3.25 22.75 13.75
N PHE A 109 2.13 22.19 14.20
CA PHE A 109 1.04 21.74 13.31
C PHE A 109 0.12 22.87 12.86
N VAL A 110 -0.04 23.92 13.68
CA VAL A 110 -0.96 25.03 13.42
C VAL A 110 -0.35 26.12 12.53
N ALA A 111 0.93 26.42 12.70
CA ALA A 111 1.59 27.51 12.00
C ALA A 111 1.61 27.33 10.47
N ASN A 112 1.54 28.41 9.71
CA ASN A 112 1.63 28.45 8.25
C ASN A 112 2.99 29.01 7.77
N SER A 113 3.78 29.56 8.67
CA SER A 113 5.11 30.10 8.36
C SER A 113 6.10 29.88 9.51
N LEU A 114 7.38 30.00 9.18
CA LEU A 114 8.47 29.88 10.16
C LEU A 114 8.43 30.97 11.23
N GLU A 115 7.98 32.18 10.87
CA GLU A 115 7.83 33.27 11.85
C GLU A 115 6.62 33.04 12.76
N GLU A 116 5.52 32.54 12.19
CA GLU A 116 4.32 32.22 12.96
C GLU A 116 4.60 31.11 13.98
N VAL A 117 5.29 30.02 13.63
CA VAL A 117 5.60 28.96 14.60
C VAL A 117 6.44 29.46 15.78
N LYS A 118 7.38 30.37 15.54
CA LYS A 118 8.18 31.02 16.59
C LYS A 118 7.32 31.88 17.50
N GLN A 119 6.41 32.68 16.92
CA GLN A 119 5.47 33.50 17.67
C GLN A 119 4.53 32.66 18.53
N LEU A 120 3.92 31.62 17.96
CA LEU A 120 3.03 30.71 18.69
C LEU A 120 3.76 29.99 19.83
N SER A 121 4.93 29.41 19.53
CA SER A 121 5.76 28.72 20.51
C SER A 121 6.16 29.65 21.67
N LYS A 122 6.56 30.88 21.36
CA LYS A 122 6.91 31.88 22.39
C LYS A 122 5.71 32.22 23.27
N ALA A 123 4.56 32.53 22.68
CA ALA A 123 3.36 32.96 23.40
C ALA A 123 2.88 31.91 24.43
N VAL A 124 2.92 30.63 24.07
CA VAL A 124 2.51 29.53 24.97
C VAL A 124 3.58 29.13 25.98
N THR A 125 4.84 29.52 25.74
CA THR A 125 5.98 29.14 26.59
C THR A 125 6.27 30.19 27.65
N GLU A 126 6.27 31.48 27.28
CA GLU A 126 6.67 32.59 28.15
C GLU A 126 5.77 32.80 29.37
N VAL A 127 4.57 32.21 29.39
CA VAL A 127 3.65 32.26 30.53
C VAL A 127 4.16 31.52 31.77
N THR A 128 5.14 30.61 31.59
CA THR A 128 5.79 29.84 32.67
C THR A 128 7.32 29.81 32.53
N HIS A 129 7.82 29.57 31.31
CA HIS A 129 9.22 29.35 30.95
C HIS A 129 9.78 30.53 30.16
N ASN A 130 9.92 31.68 30.80
CA ASN A 130 10.46 32.89 30.18
C ASN A 130 11.99 33.01 30.23
N HIS A 131 12.69 31.98 30.76
CA HIS A 131 14.15 31.90 30.66
C HIS A 131 14.59 31.64 29.21
N PRO A 132 15.72 32.21 28.73
CA PRO A 132 16.18 32.02 27.35
C PRO A 132 16.28 30.56 26.90
N GLU A 133 16.79 29.67 27.76
CA GLU A 133 16.90 28.23 27.44
C GLU A 133 15.54 27.52 27.34
N GLY A 134 14.56 27.92 28.15
CA GLY A 134 13.19 27.40 28.07
C GLY A 134 12.54 27.79 26.74
N LEU A 135 12.64 29.08 26.37
CA LEU A 135 12.16 29.60 25.08
C LEU A 135 12.86 28.94 23.90
N LYS A 136 14.19 28.75 23.97
CA LYS A 136 15.00 28.12 22.93
C LYS A 136 14.59 26.65 22.70
N GLY A 137 14.40 25.88 23.77
CA GLY A 137 13.98 24.47 23.68
C GLY A 137 12.59 24.29 23.08
N ALA A 138 11.63 25.12 23.50
CA ALA A 138 10.29 25.15 22.91
C ALA A 138 10.32 25.53 21.43
N GLU A 139 11.00 26.62 21.09
CA GLU A 139 11.08 27.10 19.70
C GLU A 139 11.75 26.06 18.79
N ALA A 140 12.86 25.44 19.22
CA ALA A 140 13.54 24.40 18.47
C ALA A 140 12.61 23.21 18.16
N THR A 141 11.84 22.77 19.14
CA THR A 141 10.90 21.65 19.00
C THR A 141 9.76 21.99 18.04
N ALA A 142 9.09 23.13 18.25
CA ALA A 142 7.99 23.57 17.40
C ALA A 142 8.43 23.80 15.95
N VAL A 143 9.63 24.38 15.76
CA VAL A 143 10.22 24.59 14.44
C VAL A 143 10.58 23.27 13.76
N ALA A 144 11.17 22.30 14.46
CA ALA A 144 11.46 20.98 13.90
C ALA A 144 10.18 20.30 13.38
N ILE A 145 9.10 20.36 14.16
CA ILE A 145 7.77 19.84 13.78
C ILE A 145 7.23 20.58 12.56
N PHE A 146 7.30 21.92 12.54
CA PHE A 146 6.85 22.71 11.40
C PHE A 146 7.62 22.37 10.11
N LEU A 147 8.94 22.25 10.18
CA LEU A 147 9.79 21.92 9.03
C LEU A 147 9.49 20.50 8.51
N ALA A 148 9.38 19.53 9.41
CA ALA A 148 8.99 18.15 9.09
C ALA A 148 7.61 18.08 8.42
N ARG A 149 6.61 18.76 9.00
CA ARG A 149 5.26 18.84 8.42
C ARG A 149 5.28 19.48 7.03
N SER A 150 6.09 20.51 6.83
CA SER A 150 6.25 21.24 5.57
C SER A 150 7.01 20.46 4.48
N GLY A 151 7.42 19.21 4.75
CA GLY A 151 8.04 18.33 3.76
C GLY A 151 9.55 18.49 3.59
N LYS A 152 10.22 19.17 4.54
CA LYS A 152 11.69 19.23 4.56
C LYS A 152 12.30 17.87 4.85
N ASN A 153 13.43 17.56 4.21
CA ASN A 153 14.13 16.30 4.47
C ASN A 153 14.95 16.37 5.78
N LEU A 154 15.39 15.20 6.29
CA LEU A 154 16.13 15.11 7.56
C LEU A 154 17.37 16.01 7.61
N LEU A 155 18.13 16.10 6.52
CA LEU A 155 19.34 16.93 6.46
C LEU A 155 18.99 18.42 6.55
N GLU A 156 17.97 18.88 5.82
CA GLU A 156 17.52 20.28 5.88
C GLU A 156 17.04 20.67 7.28
N ILE A 157 16.32 19.77 7.97
CA ILE A 157 15.84 20.01 9.33
C ILE A 157 17.04 20.04 10.29
N ARG A 158 17.95 19.06 10.20
CA ARG A 158 19.15 18.97 11.05
C ARG A 158 20.06 20.18 10.88
N ASP A 159 20.27 20.63 9.64
CA ASP A 159 21.08 21.82 9.34
C ASP A 159 20.45 23.08 9.94
N TYR A 160 19.13 23.24 9.81
CA TYR A 160 18.44 24.38 10.41
C TYR A 160 18.55 24.37 11.94
N ILE A 161 18.32 23.22 12.56
CA ILE A 161 18.39 23.08 14.02
C ILE A 161 19.82 23.32 14.53
N THR A 162 20.82 22.77 13.85
CA THR A 162 22.24 22.91 14.21
C THR A 162 22.71 24.36 14.10
N LYS A 163 22.26 25.05 13.06
CA LYS A 163 22.63 26.45 12.82
C LYS A 163 22.00 27.42 13.82
N ASN A 164 20.78 27.16 14.27
CA ASN A 164 19.98 28.16 15.00
C ASN A 164 19.78 27.85 16.49
N TYR A 165 19.90 26.59 16.94
CA TYR A 165 19.52 26.21 18.32
C TYR A 165 20.57 25.39 19.07
N TYR A 166 20.92 24.19 18.59
CA TYR A 166 21.72 23.23 19.34
C TYR A 166 22.76 22.55 18.47
N SER A 167 23.99 22.41 18.96
CA SER A 167 25.02 21.61 18.25
C SER A 167 24.79 20.12 18.49
N LEU A 168 24.44 19.38 17.43
CA LEU A 168 24.13 17.95 17.47
C LEU A 168 25.34 17.10 17.04
N ASN A 169 26.45 17.26 17.76
CA ASN A 169 27.74 16.61 17.46
C ASN A 169 27.97 15.35 18.34
N PHE A 170 26.95 14.52 18.47
CA PHE A 170 27.00 13.27 19.21
C PHE A 170 26.09 12.24 18.54
N THR A 171 26.18 10.99 18.98
CA THR A 171 25.26 9.92 18.59
C THR A 171 24.56 9.38 19.82
N LEU A 172 23.38 8.77 19.65
CA LEU A 172 22.66 8.17 20.77
C LEU A 172 23.48 7.06 21.44
N ASP A 173 24.13 6.21 20.64
CA ASP A 173 25.01 5.16 21.16
C ASP A 173 26.18 5.74 21.96
N GLY A 174 26.71 6.90 21.55
CA GLY A 174 27.80 7.57 22.27
C GLY A 174 27.39 8.13 23.63
N ILE A 175 26.12 8.46 23.86
CA ILE A 175 25.63 9.03 25.12
C ILE A 175 24.88 8.03 26.00
N ARG A 176 24.44 6.90 25.43
CA ARG A 176 23.54 5.92 26.08
C ARG A 176 23.97 5.52 27.47
N ASP A 177 25.24 5.18 27.66
CA ASP A 177 25.76 4.70 28.95
C ASP A 177 25.79 5.80 30.02
N GLY A 178 26.12 7.03 29.63
CA GLY A 178 26.38 8.15 30.55
C GLY A 178 25.25 9.16 30.71
N TYR A 179 24.20 9.10 29.89
CA TYR A 179 23.06 10.01 30.00
C TYR A 179 22.18 9.63 31.21
N GLU A 180 21.77 10.65 31.97
CA GLU A 180 21.04 10.52 33.24
C GLU A 180 19.82 11.46 33.25
N PHE A 181 18.93 11.28 34.23
CA PHE A 181 17.73 12.10 34.39
C PHE A 181 18.07 13.60 34.51
N ASN A 182 17.43 14.40 33.66
CA ASN A 182 17.64 15.84 33.58
C ASN A 182 16.36 16.55 33.15
N GLU A 183 15.92 17.53 33.92
CA GLU A 183 14.67 18.26 33.70
C GLU A 183 14.88 19.54 32.86
N SER A 184 16.06 19.80 32.30
CA SER A 184 16.39 21.07 31.62
C SER A 184 16.26 20.96 30.09
N CYS A 185 15.86 22.07 29.46
CA CYS A 185 15.78 22.13 27.99
C CYS A 185 17.13 21.83 27.32
N GLN A 186 18.23 22.42 27.80
CA GLN A 186 19.54 22.30 27.15
C GLN A 186 20.11 20.89 27.15
N ASP A 187 19.66 20.03 28.07
CA ASP A 187 20.14 18.66 28.20
C ASP A 187 19.10 17.61 27.80
N THR A 188 17.85 18.02 27.48
CA THR A 188 16.78 17.10 27.02
C THR A 188 16.51 17.27 25.52
N VAL A 189 16.37 18.51 25.06
CA VAL A 189 15.90 18.81 23.70
C VAL A 189 16.89 18.34 22.63
N PRO A 190 18.22 18.56 22.75
CA PRO A 190 19.18 18.02 21.77
C PRO A 190 19.11 16.50 21.62
N GLN A 191 18.88 15.78 22.72
CA GLN A 191 18.84 14.32 22.79
C GLN A 191 17.57 13.79 22.14
N ALA A 192 16.41 14.42 22.39
CA ALA A 192 15.17 14.10 21.69
C ALA A 192 15.26 14.40 20.17
N LEU A 193 15.92 15.50 19.79
CA LEU A 193 16.18 15.83 18.39
C LEU A 193 17.07 14.77 17.73
N GLU A 194 18.16 14.36 18.38
CA GLU A 194 19.04 13.31 17.85
C GLU A 194 18.34 11.95 17.79
N ALA A 195 17.47 11.65 18.76
CA ALA A 195 16.63 10.46 18.75
C ALA A 195 15.73 10.38 17.50
N PHE A 196 15.20 11.53 17.07
CA PHE A 196 14.50 11.64 15.79
C PHE A 196 15.46 11.52 14.58
N PHE A 197 16.60 12.22 14.58
CA PHE A 197 17.50 12.21 13.43
C PHE A 197 18.15 10.85 13.14
N GLU A 198 18.37 10.02 14.17
CA GLU A 198 18.88 8.64 14.01
C GLU A 198 17.76 7.60 13.79
N SER A 199 16.49 8.02 13.72
CA SER A 199 15.37 7.10 13.58
C SER A 199 15.11 6.68 12.14
N LYS A 200 14.50 5.50 11.98
CA LYS A 200 14.10 4.95 10.68
C LYS A 200 12.60 5.10 10.38
N ASN A 201 11.80 5.21 11.44
CA ASN A 201 10.34 5.27 11.41
C ASN A 201 9.84 5.87 12.74
N PHE A 202 8.52 6.07 12.85
CA PHE A 202 7.89 6.66 14.02
C PHE A 202 8.20 5.90 15.33
N GLU A 203 8.05 4.58 15.32
CA GLU A 203 8.27 3.74 16.51
C GLU A 203 9.73 3.78 16.95
N ASP A 204 10.67 3.70 16.00
CA ASP A 204 12.11 3.72 16.25
C ASP A 204 12.57 5.06 16.84
N ALA A 205 11.91 6.19 16.50
CA ALA A 205 12.20 7.49 17.10
C ALA A 205 11.87 7.53 18.60
N ILE A 206 10.73 6.96 19.01
CA ILE A 206 10.34 6.85 20.41
C ILE A 206 11.23 5.84 21.14
N ARG A 207 11.54 4.70 20.50
CA ARG A 207 12.48 3.71 21.05
C ARG A 207 13.86 4.31 21.25
N ASN A 208 14.36 5.07 20.29
CA ASN A 208 15.61 5.83 20.39
C ASN A 208 15.62 6.70 21.65
N ALA A 209 14.60 7.55 21.81
CA ALA A 209 14.47 8.49 22.91
C ALA A 209 14.42 7.79 24.28
N ILE A 210 13.67 6.70 24.42
CA ILE A 210 13.59 5.94 25.67
C ILE A 210 14.90 5.21 25.96
N SER A 211 15.53 4.67 24.93
CA SER A 211 16.68 3.77 25.06
C SER A 211 17.97 4.44 25.52
N ILE A 212 18.02 5.77 25.58
CA ILE A 212 19.12 6.52 26.21
C ILE A 212 18.86 6.80 27.70
N GLY A 213 17.64 6.58 28.19
CA GLY A 213 17.22 6.89 29.56
C GLY A 213 16.95 8.38 29.78
N GLY A 214 17.01 8.81 31.03
CA GLY A 214 16.68 10.16 31.46
C GLY A 214 15.17 10.37 31.70
N ASP A 215 14.70 11.59 31.51
CA ASP A 215 13.29 11.99 31.57
C ASP A 215 12.55 11.43 30.33
N SER A 216 12.17 10.16 30.44
CA SER A 216 11.91 9.28 29.29
C SER A 216 10.59 9.59 28.59
N ASP A 217 9.55 9.97 29.33
CA ASP A 217 8.29 10.49 28.78
C ASP A 217 8.52 11.82 28.08
N THR A 218 9.25 12.76 28.69
CA THR A 218 9.55 14.06 28.06
C THR A 218 10.37 13.93 26.78
N LEU A 219 11.44 13.13 26.80
CA LEU A 219 12.26 12.87 25.61
C LEU A 219 11.43 12.25 24.49
N ALA A 220 10.64 11.25 24.83
CA ALA A 220 9.80 10.54 23.87
C ALA A 220 8.67 11.44 23.35
N ALA A 221 8.09 12.32 24.16
CA ALA A 221 7.07 13.26 23.75
C ALA A 221 7.60 14.26 22.71
N ILE A 222 8.79 14.81 22.94
CA ILE A 222 9.46 15.71 21.99
C ILE A 222 9.77 14.96 20.69
N ALA A 223 10.45 13.81 20.78
CA ALA A 223 10.84 13.02 19.62
C ALA A 223 9.62 12.52 18.82
N GLY A 224 8.60 12.01 19.51
CA GLY A 224 7.35 11.52 18.93
C GLY A 224 6.56 12.61 18.22
N GLY A 225 6.53 13.83 18.76
CA GLY A 225 5.89 14.97 18.11
C GLY A 225 6.54 15.34 16.77
N ILE A 226 7.88 15.27 16.69
CA ILE A 226 8.64 15.51 15.45
C ILE A 226 8.46 14.33 14.48
N ALA A 227 8.54 13.10 14.99
CA ALA A 227 8.41 11.88 14.22
C ALA A 227 7.04 11.76 13.53
N GLU A 228 5.95 12.10 14.22
CA GLU A 228 4.61 12.15 13.60
C GLU A 228 4.55 13.15 12.44
N ALA A 229 5.16 14.33 12.58
CA ALA A 229 5.14 15.33 11.53
C ALA A 229 5.94 14.90 10.28
N TYR A 230 6.98 14.09 10.49
CA TYR A 230 7.86 13.60 9.44
C TYR A 230 7.34 12.30 8.80
N TYR A 231 7.22 11.23 9.59
CA TYR A 231 6.85 9.88 9.16
C TYR A 231 5.34 9.65 9.14
N GLY A 232 4.58 10.31 10.00
CA GLY A 232 3.21 9.92 10.36
C GLY A 232 3.18 8.91 11.51
N ILE A 233 2.00 8.39 11.85
CA ILE A 233 1.82 7.38 12.91
C ILE A 233 1.28 6.08 12.29
N PRO A 234 1.81 4.89 12.66
CA PRO A 234 1.20 3.61 12.29
C PRO A 234 -0.22 3.46 12.80
N THR A 235 -1.10 2.92 11.96
CA THR A 235 -2.53 2.75 12.28
C THR A 235 -2.76 1.99 13.58
N GLU A 236 -2.05 0.88 13.81
CA GLU A 236 -2.24 0.07 15.02
C GLU A 236 -1.75 0.77 16.29
N ILE A 237 -0.62 1.50 16.20
CA ILE A 237 -0.12 2.32 17.32
C ILE A 237 -1.14 3.42 17.65
N ARG A 238 -1.68 4.10 16.63
CA ARG A 238 -2.70 5.13 16.79
C ARG A 238 -3.94 4.57 17.49
N LYS A 239 -4.51 3.46 17.00
CA LYS A 239 -5.70 2.84 17.61
C LYS A 239 -5.47 2.49 19.07
N HIS A 240 -4.34 1.86 19.38
CA HIS A 240 -4.01 1.45 20.74
C HIS A 240 -3.77 2.67 21.65
N SER A 241 -3.09 3.71 21.18
CA SER A 241 -2.80 4.90 21.99
C SER A 241 -4.06 5.67 22.39
N LEU A 242 -5.08 5.73 21.53
CA LEU A 242 -6.34 6.38 21.86
C LEU A 242 -7.02 5.74 23.08
N THR A 243 -6.78 4.46 23.34
CA THR A 243 -7.40 3.73 24.46
C THR A 243 -6.99 4.26 25.84
N PHE A 244 -5.80 4.89 25.95
CA PHE A 244 -5.26 5.43 27.19
C PHE A 244 -5.89 6.77 27.59
N LEU A 245 -6.47 7.51 26.62
CA LEU A 245 -7.07 8.81 26.90
C LEU A 245 -8.47 8.67 27.49
N ASP A 246 -8.78 9.53 28.46
CA ASP A 246 -10.14 9.70 28.95
C ASP A 246 -10.99 10.52 27.97
N GLU A 247 -12.29 10.64 28.25
CA GLU A 247 -13.23 11.33 27.38
C GLU A 247 -12.86 12.80 27.14
N ARG A 248 -12.32 13.50 28.14
CA ARG A 248 -12.00 14.93 28.05
C ARG A 248 -10.79 15.15 27.16
N LEU A 249 -9.73 14.39 27.39
CA LEU A 249 -8.49 14.46 26.61
C LEU A 249 -8.73 14.02 25.17
N LEU A 250 -9.47 12.92 24.98
CA LEU A 250 -9.81 12.41 23.65
C LEU A 250 -10.64 13.42 22.85
N LYS A 251 -11.58 14.12 23.48
CA LYS A 251 -12.37 15.16 22.81
C LYS A 251 -11.50 16.31 22.27
N ILE A 252 -10.53 16.78 23.06
CA ILE A 252 -9.62 17.85 22.63
C ILE A 252 -8.76 17.37 21.46
N LEU A 253 -8.25 16.13 21.52
CA LEU A 253 -7.46 15.53 20.45
C LEU A 253 -8.26 15.47 19.14
N VAL A 254 -9.48 14.94 19.19
CA VAL A 254 -10.36 14.81 18.02
C VAL A 254 -10.69 16.18 17.43
N GLU A 255 -11.05 17.16 18.25
CA GLU A 255 -11.31 18.54 17.80
C GLU A 255 -10.08 19.14 17.10
N PHE A 256 -8.88 18.88 17.63
CA PHE A 256 -7.63 19.37 17.04
C PHE A 256 -7.31 18.70 15.71
N GLU A 257 -7.34 17.37 15.64
CA GLU A 257 -7.01 16.62 14.44
C GLU A 257 -8.03 16.81 13.31
N ASN A 258 -9.31 17.04 13.63
CA ASN A 258 -10.33 17.40 12.63
C ASN A 258 -10.04 18.75 11.96
N LYS A 259 -9.41 19.69 12.67
CA LYS A 259 -9.02 21.00 12.13
C LYS A 259 -7.63 20.98 11.49
N TYR A 260 -6.70 20.20 12.05
CA TYR A 260 -5.32 20.09 11.64
C TYR A 260 -4.95 18.60 11.46
N PRO A 261 -5.27 17.99 10.30
CA PRO A 261 -5.08 16.56 10.09
C PRO A 261 -3.60 16.16 10.15
N ALA A 262 -3.33 15.05 10.86
CA ALA A 262 -2.01 14.45 10.96
C ALA A 262 -1.66 13.61 9.72
N LYS A 263 -0.37 13.25 9.56
CA LYS A 263 0.07 12.28 8.55
C LYS A 263 -0.09 10.85 9.08
N MET A 264 -0.40 9.91 8.20
CA MET A 264 -0.29 8.47 8.49
C MET A 264 1.06 7.94 8.03
N GLU A 265 1.64 7.02 8.81
CA GLU A 265 2.88 6.34 8.43
C GLU A 265 2.59 5.17 7.51
N LYS A 266 3.28 5.12 6.36
CA LYS A 266 3.27 3.98 5.46
C LYS A 266 4.67 3.42 5.28
N VAL A 267 4.83 2.13 5.54
CA VAL A 267 6.08 1.40 5.35
C VAL A 267 6.09 0.78 3.95
N GLN A 268 7.02 1.20 3.09
CA GLN A 268 7.30 0.57 1.79
C GLN A 268 8.75 0.10 1.76
N SER A 269 8.97 -1.21 1.59
CA SER A 269 10.27 -1.79 1.19
C SER A 269 11.50 -1.11 1.83
N ASN A 270 11.49 -1.00 3.17
CA ASN A 270 12.50 -0.38 4.06
C ASN A 270 12.54 1.16 4.14
N LYS A 271 11.51 1.88 3.67
CA LYS A 271 11.35 3.33 3.85
C LYS A 271 9.98 3.66 4.43
N SER A 272 9.96 4.54 5.42
CA SER A 272 8.74 5.12 5.99
C SER A 272 8.42 6.44 5.29
N ILE A 273 7.19 6.60 4.81
CA ILE A 273 6.70 7.82 4.14
C ILE A 273 5.39 8.25 4.79
N GLY A 274 5.28 9.54 5.10
CA GLY A 274 4.05 10.13 5.64
C GLY A 274 3.06 10.53 4.54
N ILE A 275 1.82 10.04 4.61
CA ILE A 275 0.72 10.39 3.69
C ILE A 275 -0.23 11.37 4.41
N LEU A 276 -0.66 12.43 3.72
CA LEU A 276 -1.64 13.38 4.26
C LEU A 276 -3.01 12.70 4.38
N ARG A 277 -3.69 12.90 5.52
CA ARG A 277 -5.07 12.47 5.74
C ARG A 277 -6.01 13.17 4.75
N ASP A 278 -6.95 12.41 4.17
CA ASP A 278 -8.03 13.00 3.40
C ASP A 278 -9.04 13.68 4.35
N VAL A 279 -9.40 14.93 4.06
CA VAL A 279 -10.21 15.81 4.93
C VAL A 279 -11.68 15.37 4.97
N ALA A 280 -12.06 14.39 4.13
CA ALA A 280 -13.43 13.88 3.99
C ALA A 280 -13.89 12.93 5.13
N ASN A 281 -12.97 12.42 5.97
CA ASN A 281 -13.30 11.49 7.06
C ASN A 281 -13.23 12.20 8.43
N GLN A 282 -14.14 13.14 8.69
CA GLN A 282 -14.23 13.78 10.02
C GLN A 282 -14.71 12.78 11.07
N VAL A 283 -14.02 12.74 12.22
CA VAL A 283 -14.42 11.92 13.37
C VAL A 283 -15.55 12.61 14.12
N GLU A 284 -16.67 11.93 14.33
CA GLU A 284 -17.83 12.49 15.04
C GLU A 284 -17.51 12.69 16.54
N ALA A 285 -17.77 13.90 17.06
CA ALA A 285 -17.64 14.20 18.48
C ALA A 285 -18.87 13.68 19.26
N GLY A 286 -18.65 12.84 20.27
CA GLY A 286 -19.72 12.17 21.02
C GLY A 286 -19.23 11.63 22.37
N SER A 287 -19.78 10.49 22.81
CA SER A 287 -19.25 9.78 23.98
C SER A 287 -17.83 9.24 23.70
N ARG A 288 -17.06 8.87 24.73
CA ARG A 288 -15.75 8.23 24.54
C ARG A 288 -15.82 7.01 23.60
N ALA A 289 -16.88 6.21 23.70
CA ALA A 289 -17.07 5.03 22.85
C ALA A 289 -17.31 5.41 21.37
N ASP A 290 -18.08 6.47 21.12
CA ASP A 290 -18.36 6.94 19.76
C ASP A 290 -17.11 7.53 19.10
N MET A 291 -16.37 8.36 19.84
CA MET A 291 -15.10 8.93 19.36
C MET A 291 -14.07 7.84 19.05
N MET A 292 -13.98 6.80 19.89
CA MET A 292 -13.09 5.66 19.61
C MET A 292 -13.50 4.91 18.36
N ARG A 293 -14.78 4.52 18.25
CA ARG A 293 -15.28 3.78 17.09
C ARG A 293 -15.05 4.57 15.80
N SER A 294 -15.45 5.84 15.77
CA SER A 294 -15.28 6.71 14.59
C SER A 294 -13.80 6.96 14.25
N SER A 295 -12.92 7.10 15.25
CA SER A 295 -11.47 7.26 15.00
C SER A 295 -10.83 5.99 14.42
N VAL A 296 -11.25 4.81 14.89
CA VAL A 296 -10.78 3.51 14.39
C VAL A 296 -11.27 3.29 12.95
N GLU A 297 -12.57 3.48 12.71
CA GLU A 297 -13.17 3.35 11.37
C GLU A 297 -12.53 4.28 10.35
N ALA A 298 -12.25 5.54 10.74
CA ALA A 298 -11.56 6.49 9.87
C ALA A 298 -10.13 6.04 9.55
N ALA A 299 -9.38 5.56 10.54
CA ALA A 299 -8.01 5.08 10.34
C ALA A 299 -7.94 3.80 9.48
N ASP A 300 -8.91 2.89 9.62
CA ASP A 300 -9.01 1.69 8.78
C ASP A 300 -9.35 2.02 7.33
N LYS A 301 -10.32 2.91 7.12
CA LYS A 301 -10.71 3.36 5.78
C LYS A 301 -9.55 4.05 5.07
N GLU A 302 -8.84 4.94 5.75
CA GLU A 302 -7.69 5.64 5.18
C GLU A 302 -6.53 4.69 4.87
N LEU A 303 -6.30 3.65 5.71
CA LEU A 303 -5.32 2.61 5.42
C LEU A 303 -5.69 1.85 4.15
N MET A 304 -6.96 1.46 3.99
CA MET A 304 -7.47 0.82 2.77
C MET A 304 -7.28 1.73 1.55
N ASP A 305 -7.74 2.97 1.62
CA ASP A 305 -7.64 3.94 0.50
C ASP A 305 -6.18 4.18 0.09
N SER A 306 -5.27 4.35 1.06
CA SER A 306 -3.83 4.54 0.78
C SER A 306 -3.17 3.30 0.17
N THR A 307 -3.63 2.10 0.53
CA THR A 307 -3.12 0.82 0.01
C THR A 307 -3.50 0.67 -1.44
N VAL A 308 -4.78 0.91 -1.76
CA VAL A 308 -5.32 0.90 -3.12
C VAL A 308 -4.60 1.91 -4.02
N GLU A 309 -4.38 3.15 -3.57
CA GLU A 309 -3.68 4.17 -4.38
C GLU A 309 -2.20 3.83 -4.62
N SER A 310 -1.53 3.24 -3.64
CA SER A 310 -0.13 2.82 -3.80
C SER A 310 0.00 1.63 -4.75
N GLU A 311 -0.90 0.64 -4.65
CA GLU A 311 -0.94 -0.48 -5.57
C GLU A 311 -1.27 0.00 -6.98
N GLU A 312 -2.20 0.95 -7.13
CA GLU A 312 -2.50 1.59 -8.40
C GLU A 312 -1.30 2.37 -8.95
N THR A 313 -0.54 3.06 -8.09
CA THR A 313 0.68 3.79 -8.48
C THR A 313 1.80 2.85 -8.90
N THR A 314 2.04 1.78 -8.16
CA THR A 314 3.02 0.75 -8.51
C THR A 314 2.61 0.01 -9.79
N SER A 315 1.32 -0.29 -9.95
CA SER A 315 0.77 -0.89 -11.17
C SER A 315 0.91 0.05 -12.37
N LYS A 316 0.68 1.36 -12.20
CA LYS A 316 0.92 2.39 -13.23
C LYS A 316 2.40 2.51 -13.59
N GLN A 317 3.30 2.45 -12.61
CA GLN A 317 4.75 2.48 -12.85
C GLN A 317 5.21 1.25 -13.63
N LEU A 318 4.77 0.06 -13.22
CA LEU A 318 5.03 -1.19 -13.93
C LEU A 318 4.43 -1.15 -15.35
N PHE A 319 3.17 -0.72 -15.49
CA PHE A 319 2.54 -0.49 -16.79
C PHE A 319 3.36 0.45 -17.67
N ASN A 320 3.84 1.58 -17.15
CA ASN A 320 4.65 2.52 -17.92
C ASN A 320 5.96 1.88 -18.39
N HIS A 321 6.62 1.10 -17.53
CA HIS A 321 7.82 0.34 -17.91
C HIS A 321 7.54 -0.69 -19.01
N LEU A 322 6.45 -1.45 -18.88
CA LEU A 322 6.02 -2.42 -19.89
C LEU A 322 5.64 -1.73 -21.20
N PHE A 323 4.98 -0.57 -21.12
CA PHE A 323 4.59 0.20 -22.29
C PHE A 323 5.80 0.84 -22.98
N GLU A 324 6.87 1.17 -22.26
CA GLU A 324 8.13 1.61 -22.86
C GLU A 324 8.78 0.53 -23.75
N ALA A 325 8.53 -0.76 -23.48
CA ALA A 325 8.97 -1.84 -24.38
C ALA A 325 8.38 -1.68 -25.80
N CYS A 326 7.16 -1.15 -25.92
CA CYS A 326 6.57 -0.82 -27.22
C CYS A 326 7.36 0.25 -27.98
N ASN A 327 8.07 1.15 -27.28
CA ASN A 327 8.90 2.16 -27.95
C ASN A 327 10.11 1.52 -28.65
N ILE A 328 10.65 0.43 -28.12
CA ILE A 328 11.75 -0.34 -28.73
C ILE A 328 11.26 -1.02 -30.02
N LEU A 329 10.04 -1.56 -29.98
CA LEU A 329 9.38 -2.20 -31.10
C LEU A 329 8.85 -1.22 -32.15
N ARG A 330 8.69 0.07 -31.80
CA ARG A 330 8.09 1.10 -32.65
C ARG A 330 8.90 1.32 -33.92
N GLY A 331 8.19 1.36 -35.05
CA GLY A 331 8.76 1.55 -36.39
C GLY A 331 8.55 0.30 -37.25
N PRO A 332 9.29 -0.80 -37.01
CA PRO A 332 9.16 -2.03 -37.79
C PRO A 332 7.91 -2.84 -37.48
N ILE A 333 7.34 -2.70 -36.28
CA ILE A 333 6.11 -3.37 -35.85
C ILE A 333 4.97 -2.35 -35.78
N ASN A 334 3.80 -2.72 -36.32
CA ASN A 334 2.61 -1.89 -36.27
C ASN A 334 2.04 -1.84 -34.84
N GLN A 335 1.36 -0.75 -34.50
CA GLN A 335 0.90 -0.53 -33.12
C GLN A 335 -0.14 -1.56 -32.65
N ASP A 336 -0.95 -2.08 -33.57
CA ASP A 336 -1.94 -3.13 -33.31
C ASP A 336 -1.32 -4.53 -33.13
N GLU A 337 -0.05 -4.70 -33.53
CA GLU A 337 0.73 -5.94 -33.38
C GLU A 337 1.55 -5.98 -32.08
N PHE A 338 1.71 -4.86 -31.35
CA PHE A 338 2.53 -4.82 -30.12
C PHE A 338 2.10 -5.86 -29.08
N LYS A 339 0.81 -6.17 -29.00
CA LYS A 339 0.28 -7.19 -28.10
C LYS A 339 0.89 -8.58 -28.36
N SER A 340 1.23 -8.91 -29.60
CA SER A 340 1.79 -10.22 -29.95
C SER A 340 3.27 -10.36 -29.56
N TYR A 341 3.92 -9.29 -29.12
CA TYR A 341 5.31 -9.30 -28.67
C TYR A 341 5.44 -9.05 -27.17
N VAL A 342 4.81 -7.97 -26.66
CA VAL A 342 4.98 -7.54 -25.27
C VAL A 342 4.31 -8.50 -24.29
N THR A 343 3.17 -9.06 -24.67
CA THR A 343 2.40 -9.99 -23.84
C THR A 343 3.15 -11.30 -23.57
N PRO A 344 3.56 -12.08 -24.60
CA PRO A 344 4.28 -13.33 -24.37
C PRO A 344 5.66 -13.11 -23.74
N ILE A 345 6.37 -12.03 -24.07
CA ILE A 345 7.71 -11.80 -23.49
C ILE A 345 7.65 -11.42 -22.00
N LEU A 346 6.62 -10.67 -21.57
CA LEU A 346 6.36 -10.40 -20.16
C LEU A 346 6.04 -11.69 -19.41
N PHE A 347 5.16 -12.51 -19.97
CA PHE A 347 4.76 -13.76 -19.34
C PHE A 347 5.94 -14.74 -19.23
N PHE A 348 6.75 -14.85 -20.29
CA PHE A 348 8.00 -15.61 -20.27
C PHE A 348 8.97 -15.13 -19.18
N LYS A 349 9.16 -13.80 -19.06
CA LYS A 349 9.97 -13.21 -17.98
C LYS A 349 9.42 -13.57 -16.60
N ARG A 350 8.10 -13.44 -16.38
CA ARG A 350 7.44 -13.78 -15.11
C ARG A 350 7.68 -15.25 -14.74
N ILE A 351 7.48 -16.17 -15.68
CA ILE A 351 7.72 -17.60 -15.45
C ILE A 351 9.15 -17.84 -14.98
N SER A 352 10.13 -17.23 -15.66
CA SER A 352 11.55 -17.38 -15.29
C SER A 352 11.87 -16.78 -13.91
N ASP A 353 11.38 -15.58 -13.60
CA ASP A 353 11.63 -14.97 -12.30
C ASP A 353 10.95 -15.72 -11.15
N VAL A 354 9.73 -16.23 -11.36
CA VAL A 354 9.04 -17.04 -10.36
C VAL A 354 9.77 -18.36 -10.14
N TYR A 355 10.25 -18.99 -11.21
CA TYR A 355 11.07 -20.21 -11.11
C TYR A 355 12.36 -19.97 -10.31
N ASP A 356 13.03 -18.83 -10.52
CA ASP A 356 14.21 -18.44 -9.72
C ASP A 356 13.86 -18.31 -8.22
N GLU A 357 12.72 -17.69 -7.90
CA GLU A 357 12.23 -17.54 -6.52
C GLU A 357 11.83 -18.87 -5.88
N GLU A 358 11.16 -19.75 -6.63
CA GLU A 358 10.78 -21.10 -6.20
C GLU A 358 12.02 -21.96 -5.94
N THR A 359 13.04 -21.86 -6.81
CA THR A 359 14.33 -22.52 -6.63
C THR A 359 15.05 -22.02 -5.37
N GLU A 360 15.12 -20.71 -5.16
CA GLU A 360 15.75 -20.10 -3.99
C GLU A 360 15.06 -20.55 -2.69
N ARG A 361 13.73 -20.54 -2.67
CA ARG A 361 12.94 -21.01 -1.52
C ARG A 361 13.19 -22.50 -1.23
N ALA A 362 13.17 -23.36 -2.25
CA ALA A 362 13.40 -24.79 -2.08
C ALA A 362 14.83 -25.10 -1.60
N LEU A 363 15.82 -24.32 -2.03
CA LEU A 363 17.19 -24.38 -1.50
C LEU A 363 17.24 -24.00 -0.02
N GLU A 364 16.56 -22.92 0.38
CA GLU A 364 16.52 -22.50 1.78
C GLU A 364 15.85 -23.56 2.68
N GLU A 365 14.71 -24.11 2.25
CA GLU A 365 13.96 -25.13 3.01
C GLU A 365 14.74 -26.45 3.18
N SER A 366 15.53 -26.81 2.18
CA SER A 366 16.33 -28.05 2.19
C SER A 366 17.72 -27.88 2.81
N GLY A 367 18.12 -26.67 3.19
CA GLY A 367 19.47 -26.39 3.70
C GLY A 367 20.56 -26.40 2.62
N GLY A 368 20.20 -26.07 1.38
CA GLY A 368 21.09 -25.93 0.23
C GLY A 368 21.19 -27.16 -0.67
N ASP A 369 20.22 -28.07 -0.62
CA ASP A 369 20.20 -29.26 -1.48
C ASP A 369 19.69 -28.89 -2.89
N ALA A 370 20.61 -28.87 -3.85
CA ALA A 370 20.31 -28.55 -5.23
C ALA A 370 19.48 -29.63 -5.94
N ASP A 371 19.60 -30.90 -5.55
CA ASP A 371 18.79 -31.97 -6.12
C ASP A 371 17.35 -31.83 -5.65
N TYR A 372 17.14 -31.47 -4.36
CA TYR A 372 15.81 -31.15 -3.84
C TYR A 372 15.18 -29.97 -4.58
N ALA A 373 15.92 -28.88 -4.74
CA ALA A 373 15.42 -27.68 -5.38
C ALA A 373 15.14 -27.85 -6.89
N ALA A 374 15.73 -28.86 -7.53
CA ALA A 374 15.48 -29.16 -8.95
C ALA A 374 14.24 -30.03 -9.19
N PHE A 375 13.59 -30.56 -8.14
CA PHE A 375 12.40 -31.39 -8.32
C PHE A 375 11.23 -30.58 -8.92
N PRO A 376 10.54 -31.10 -9.97
CA PRO A 376 9.41 -30.41 -10.59
C PRO A 376 8.30 -30.00 -9.63
N GLU A 377 8.11 -30.76 -8.54
CA GLU A 377 7.11 -30.49 -7.52
C GLU A 377 7.36 -29.18 -6.73
N GLN A 378 8.57 -28.63 -6.80
CA GLN A 378 8.91 -27.35 -6.17
C GLN A 378 8.51 -26.15 -7.02
N HIS A 379 8.19 -26.37 -8.30
CA HIS A 379 8.02 -25.32 -9.29
C HIS A 379 6.60 -25.30 -9.85
N SER A 380 6.08 -24.11 -10.09
CA SER A 380 4.77 -23.93 -10.75
C SER A 380 4.82 -24.32 -12.23
N PHE A 381 5.99 -24.16 -12.87
CA PHE A 381 6.22 -24.52 -14.27
C PHE A 381 7.59 -25.18 -14.44
N ILE A 382 7.66 -26.14 -15.35
CA ILE A 382 8.92 -26.77 -15.74
C ILE A 382 9.63 -25.88 -16.77
N ILE A 383 10.86 -25.45 -16.48
CA ILE A 383 11.71 -24.72 -17.43
C ILE A 383 12.84 -25.65 -17.92
N PRO A 384 12.84 -26.05 -19.20
CA PRO A 384 13.92 -26.88 -19.76
C PRO A 384 15.26 -26.16 -19.79
N GLU A 385 16.34 -26.93 -19.86
CA GLU A 385 17.68 -26.40 -20.09
C GLU A 385 17.72 -25.55 -21.38
N GLY A 386 18.31 -24.35 -21.31
CA GLY A 386 18.40 -23.41 -22.42
C GLY A 386 17.13 -22.61 -22.69
N CYS A 387 16.07 -22.82 -21.91
CA CYS A 387 14.80 -22.09 -22.04
C CYS A 387 14.60 -21.02 -20.96
N HIS A 388 15.54 -20.86 -20.03
CA HIS A 388 15.43 -19.84 -18.98
C HIS A 388 15.69 -18.43 -19.53
N TRP A 389 15.11 -17.39 -18.92
CA TRP A 389 15.35 -16.00 -19.32
C TRP A 389 16.83 -15.64 -19.39
N ALA A 390 17.63 -16.15 -18.45
CA ALA A 390 19.07 -15.93 -18.41
C ALA A 390 19.81 -16.49 -19.64
N ASP A 391 19.30 -17.55 -20.26
CA ASP A 391 19.89 -18.15 -21.45
C ASP A 391 19.58 -17.30 -22.69
N VAL A 392 18.33 -16.85 -22.81
CA VAL A 392 17.90 -15.92 -23.86
C VAL A 392 18.69 -14.61 -23.79
N ARG A 393 18.89 -14.08 -22.57
CA ARG A 393 19.66 -12.84 -22.34
C ARG A 393 21.13 -12.94 -22.77
N LYS A 394 21.74 -14.13 -22.70
CA LYS A 394 23.13 -14.37 -23.15
C LYS A 394 23.25 -14.48 -24.67
N ALA A 395 22.15 -14.68 -25.40
CA ALA A 395 22.18 -14.90 -26.83
C ALA A 395 22.67 -13.65 -27.58
N THR A 396 23.65 -13.82 -28.47
CA THR A 396 24.23 -12.72 -29.25
C THR A 396 23.79 -12.68 -30.71
N THR A 397 23.32 -13.80 -31.25
CA THR A 397 22.92 -13.96 -32.65
C THR A 397 21.64 -14.77 -32.75
N ASP A 398 20.81 -14.48 -33.75
CA ASP A 398 19.52 -15.16 -33.96
C ASP A 398 18.63 -15.11 -32.71
N VAL A 399 18.63 -13.97 -32.01
CA VAL A 399 17.97 -13.77 -30.72
C VAL A 399 16.49 -14.10 -30.80
N GLY A 400 15.83 -13.73 -31.91
CA GLY A 400 14.42 -14.05 -32.14
C GLY A 400 14.14 -15.55 -32.20
N LYS A 401 15.04 -16.35 -32.79
CA LYS A 401 14.90 -17.82 -32.78
C LYS A 401 15.08 -18.38 -31.38
N VAL A 402 16.00 -17.83 -30.60
CA VAL A 402 16.25 -18.24 -29.21
C VAL A 402 15.04 -17.93 -28.32
N ILE A 403 14.44 -16.74 -28.45
CA ILE A 403 13.20 -16.37 -27.74
C ILE A 403 12.08 -17.35 -28.05
N VAL A 404 11.81 -17.62 -29.32
CA VAL A 404 10.73 -18.55 -29.74
C VAL A 404 11.01 -19.98 -29.28
N ALA A 405 12.27 -20.44 -29.39
CA ALA A 405 12.65 -21.77 -28.94
C ALA A 405 12.46 -21.96 -27.43
N ALA A 406 12.82 -20.94 -26.63
CA ALA A 406 12.62 -20.96 -25.18
C ALA A 406 11.14 -21.02 -24.79
N MET A 407 10.32 -20.12 -25.36
CA MET A 407 8.87 -20.09 -25.11
C MET A 407 8.19 -21.40 -25.51
N ASN A 408 8.51 -21.95 -26.68
CA ASN A 408 7.95 -23.22 -27.14
C ASN A 408 8.48 -24.42 -26.32
N GLY A 409 9.71 -24.35 -25.83
CA GLY A 409 10.27 -25.35 -24.92
C GLY A 409 9.51 -25.43 -23.62
N ILE A 410 9.25 -24.27 -23.00
CA ILE A 410 8.42 -24.16 -21.79
C ILE A 410 7.00 -24.65 -22.06
N GLU A 411 6.38 -24.23 -23.16
CA GLU A 411 5.02 -24.68 -23.51
C GLU A 411 4.91 -26.21 -23.59
N ARG A 412 5.88 -26.86 -24.23
CA ARG A 412 5.88 -28.31 -24.46
C ARG A 412 6.00 -29.12 -23.18
N GLU A 413 6.81 -28.67 -22.21
CA GLU A 413 6.96 -29.37 -20.93
C GLU A 413 5.81 -29.09 -19.95
N ASN A 414 4.92 -28.16 -20.28
CA ASN A 414 3.77 -27.80 -19.43
C ASN A 414 2.44 -27.94 -20.20
N PRO A 415 2.10 -29.13 -20.73
CA PRO A 415 0.96 -29.30 -21.64
C PRO A 415 -0.40 -29.04 -20.98
N ASP A 416 -0.55 -29.33 -19.69
CA ASP A 416 -1.82 -29.16 -18.98
C ASP A 416 -2.16 -27.69 -18.72
N SER A 417 -1.15 -26.84 -18.53
CA SER A 417 -1.31 -25.44 -18.15
C SER A 417 -1.03 -24.45 -19.29
N LEU A 418 -0.01 -24.71 -20.11
CA LEU A 418 0.49 -23.77 -21.11
C LEU A 418 0.19 -24.14 -22.57
N SER A 419 -0.47 -25.29 -22.84
CA SER A 419 -0.79 -25.66 -24.23
C SER A 419 -1.53 -24.55 -24.98
N GLY A 420 -0.96 -24.15 -26.11
CA GLY A 420 -1.43 -23.08 -26.98
C GLY A 420 -1.19 -21.67 -26.45
N VAL A 421 -0.43 -21.46 -25.37
CA VAL A 421 -0.23 -20.11 -24.80
C VAL A 421 0.76 -19.29 -25.62
N PHE A 422 1.96 -19.80 -25.89
CA PHE A 422 2.98 -19.07 -26.65
C PHE A 422 2.78 -19.25 -28.16
N SER A 423 2.43 -20.45 -28.62
CA SER A 423 2.18 -20.73 -30.05
C SER A 423 1.00 -19.93 -30.63
N SER A 424 0.12 -19.40 -29.78
CA SER A 424 -0.96 -18.49 -30.20
C SER A 424 -0.47 -17.17 -30.81
N PHE A 425 0.81 -16.85 -30.64
CA PHE A 425 1.46 -15.64 -31.16
C PHE A 425 2.46 -15.94 -32.29
N ASP A 426 2.32 -17.07 -32.99
CA ASP A 426 3.18 -17.46 -34.13
C ASP A 426 3.11 -16.46 -35.31
N ASP A 427 2.11 -15.58 -35.35
CA ASP A 427 2.03 -14.46 -36.28
C ASP A 427 3.08 -13.36 -36.00
N ALA A 428 3.65 -13.34 -34.78
CA ALA A 428 4.75 -12.48 -34.43
C ALA A 428 6.02 -12.90 -35.19
N THR A 429 6.50 -12.00 -36.04
CA THR A 429 7.68 -12.19 -36.90
C THR A 429 9.00 -12.03 -36.12
N TRP A 430 9.18 -12.77 -35.02
CA TRP A 430 10.37 -12.71 -34.16
C TRP A 430 11.68 -12.95 -34.92
N THR A 431 11.66 -13.78 -35.95
CA THR A 431 12.86 -14.18 -36.72
C THR A 431 13.11 -13.34 -37.97
N ASP A 432 12.21 -12.41 -38.30
CA ASP A 432 12.35 -11.55 -39.48
C ASP A 432 13.32 -10.41 -39.20
N LYS A 433 14.59 -10.59 -39.61
CA LYS A 433 15.64 -9.58 -39.41
C LYS A 433 15.40 -8.25 -40.12
N THR A 434 14.47 -8.20 -41.09
CA THR A 434 14.09 -6.94 -41.75
C THR A 434 13.18 -6.09 -40.86
N LYS A 435 12.46 -6.72 -39.93
CA LYS A 435 11.63 -6.05 -38.92
C LYS A 435 12.37 -5.94 -37.59
N LEU A 436 12.92 -7.04 -37.08
CA LEU A 436 13.51 -7.14 -35.75
C LEU A 436 14.96 -7.62 -35.85
N THR A 437 15.90 -6.68 -35.69
CA THR A 437 17.33 -7.02 -35.64
C THR A 437 17.70 -7.66 -34.29
N ASP A 438 18.80 -8.41 -34.27
CA ASP A 438 19.31 -9.02 -33.04
C ASP A 438 19.64 -7.95 -31.98
N GLU A 439 20.15 -6.78 -32.37
CA GLU A 439 20.38 -5.65 -31.46
C GLU A 439 19.08 -5.14 -30.83
N ARG A 440 18.01 -4.98 -31.61
CA ARG A 440 16.73 -4.48 -31.11
C ARG A 440 16.06 -5.47 -30.16
N LEU A 441 16.16 -6.77 -30.46
CA LEU A 441 15.67 -7.81 -29.57
C LEU A 441 16.47 -7.88 -28.27
N LYS A 442 17.79 -7.64 -28.31
CA LYS A 442 18.59 -7.48 -27.08
C LYS A 442 18.16 -6.25 -26.29
N ASP A 443 17.94 -5.11 -26.94
CA ASP A 443 17.46 -3.91 -26.25
C ASP A 443 16.12 -4.18 -25.54
N LEU A 444 15.22 -4.94 -26.19
CA LEU A 444 13.97 -5.37 -25.58
C LEU A 444 14.20 -6.28 -24.37
N VAL A 445 15.03 -7.32 -24.50
CA VAL A 445 15.35 -8.25 -23.40
C VAL A 445 16.05 -7.53 -22.25
N GLU A 446 16.99 -6.64 -22.52
CA GLU A 446 17.67 -5.84 -21.51
C GLU A 446 16.72 -4.85 -20.83
N HIS A 447 15.80 -4.23 -21.59
CA HIS A 447 14.77 -3.37 -21.03
C HIS A 447 13.88 -4.14 -20.05
N MET A 448 13.35 -5.30 -20.47
CA MET A 448 12.55 -6.18 -19.62
C MET A 448 13.34 -6.73 -18.41
N SER A 449 14.67 -6.81 -18.53
CA SER A 449 15.57 -7.25 -17.44
C SER A 449 15.87 -6.17 -16.40
N LYS A 450 15.50 -4.89 -16.64
CA LYS A 450 15.70 -3.80 -15.67
C LYS A 450 14.87 -4.00 -14.40
N LEU A 451 13.74 -4.70 -14.51
CA LEU A 451 12.89 -5.05 -13.39
C LEU A 451 12.87 -6.57 -13.21
N LYS A 452 12.95 -7.02 -11.97
CA LYS A 452 12.48 -8.36 -11.61
C LYS A 452 10.97 -8.27 -11.45
N VAL A 453 10.27 -9.16 -12.12
CA VAL A 453 8.83 -9.26 -12.14
C VAL A 453 8.41 -10.60 -11.54
N GLY A 454 9.04 -11.08 -10.45
CA GLY A 454 8.63 -12.28 -9.71
C GLY A 454 7.60 -11.98 -8.61
N ASN A 455 7.07 -13.02 -7.94
CA ASN A 455 6.06 -12.93 -6.89
C ASN A 455 6.56 -12.11 -5.68
N ASN A 456 7.88 -12.13 -5.40
CA ASN A 456 8.47 -11.34 -4.32
C ASN A 456 8.61 -9.85 -4.67
N ASN A 457 8.55 -9.50 -5.96
CA ASN A 457 8.69 -8.12 -6.43
C ASN A 457 7.34 -7.43 -6.61
N TYR A 458 6.34 -8.16 -7.12
CA TYR A 458 5.00 -7.66 -7.37
C TYR A 458 3.99 -8.73 -6.96
N SER A 459 3.03 -8.32 -6.13
CA SER A 459 1.86 -9.14 -5.82
C SER A 459 1.09 -9.47 -7.10
N ALA A 460 0.32 -10.56 -7.06
CA ALA A 460 -0.57 -10.97 -8.14
C ALA A 460 -1.50 -9.82 -8.56
N ASP A 461 -2.00 -9.05 -7.60
CA ASP A 461 -2.86 -7.90 -7.89
C ASP A 461 -2.17 -6.77 -8.63
N VAL A 462 -0.96 -6.38 -8.23
CA VAL A 462 -0.21 -5.30 -8.90
C VAL A 462 0.22 -5.72 -10.30
N MET A 463 0.69 -6.97 -10.45
CA MET A 463 1.10 -7.51 -11.75
C MET A 463 -0.10 -7.61 -12.69
N GLY A 464 -1.18 -8.19 -12.19
CA GLY A 464 -2.44 -8.32 -12.90
C GLY A 464 -3.02 -6.98 -13.34
N ASP A 465 -3.02 -5.98 -12.46
CA ASP A 465 -3.52 -4.65 -12.78
C ASP A 465 -2.67 -3.91 -13.81
N ALA A 466 -1.34 -4.00 -13.72
CA ALA A 466 -0.44 -3.46 -14.73
C ALA A 466 -0.66 -4.11 -16.11
N TYR A 467 -0.89 -5.41 -16.13
CA TYR A 467 -1.15 -6.18 -17.34
C TYR A 467 -2.53 -5.86 -17.95
N GLU A 468 -3.55 -5.68 -17.12
CA GLU A 468 -4.87 -5.23 -17.54
C GLU A 468 -4.85 -3.81 -18.15
N PHE A 469 -4.07 -2.88 -17.57
CA PHE A 469 -3.83 -1.58 -18.20
C PHE A 469 -3.18 -1.72 -19.58
N LEU A 470 -2.25 -2.67 -19.73
CA LEU A 470 -1.58 -2.97 -20.99
C LEU A 470 -2.55 -3.53 -22.04
N ILE A 471 -3.37 -4.53 -21.67
CA ILE A 471 -4.41 -5.10 -22.54
C ILE A 471 -5.39 -4.02 -22.99
N LYS A 472 -5.89 -3.20 -22.05
CA LYS A 472 -6.80 -2.09 -22.37
C LYS A 472 -6.15 -1.13 -23.37
N LYS A 473 -4.88 -0.78 -23.16
CA LYS A 473 -4.15 0.10 -24.07
C LYS A 473 -4.01 -0.49 -25.48
N PHE A 474 -3.74 -1.79 -25.59
CA PHE A 474 -3.69 -2.47 -26.89
C PHE A 474 -5.07 -2.55 -27.56
N ALA A 475 -6.14 -2.75 -26.79
CA ALA A 475 -7.50 -2.69 -27.31
C ALA A 475 -7.81 -1.31 -27.92
N ASP A 476 -7.50 -0.22 -27.19
CA ASP A 476 -7.68 1.16 -27.65
C ASP A 476 -6.90 1.45 -28.96
N LEU A 477 -5.70 0.89 -29.11
CA LEU A 477 -4.87 1.05 -30.31
C LEU A 477 -5.39 0.27 -31.52
N SER A 478 -6.14 -0.82 -31.31
CA SER A 478 -6.48 -1.79 -32.36
C SER A 478 -7.60 -1.38 -33.33
N LYS A 479 -8.32 -0.27 -33.10
CA LYS A 479 -9.46 0.24 -33.91
C LYS A 479 -10.60 -0.74 -34.25
N LYS A 480 -10.52 -2.02 -33.84
CA LYS A 480 -11.59 -3.02 -33.97
C LYS A 480 -12.66 -2.75 -32.91
N ASN A 481 -13.91 -3.19 -33.16
CA ASN A 481 -15.04 -2.99 -32.26
C ASN A 481 -14.70 -3.50 -30.84
N ALA A 482 -14.45 -2.57 -29.91
CA ALA A 482 -13.88 -2.83 -28.60
C ALA A 482 -14.70 -3.78 -27.71
N GLY A 483 -16.00 -3.95 -27.99
CA GLY A 483 -16.92 -4.75 -27.19
C GLY A 483 -16.68 -6.27 -27.21
N GLU A 484 -15.99 -6.81 -28.23
CA GLU A 484 -15.73 -8.26 -28.33
C GLU A 484 -14.48 -8.73 -27.57
N PHE A 485 -13.57 -7.80 -27.18
CA PHE A 485 -12.25 -8.18 -26.66
C PHE A 485 -12.01 -7.77 -25.21
N TYR A 486 -12.71 -6.76 -24.71
CA TYR A 486 -12.48 -6.24 -23.37
C TYR A 486 -13.78 -5.67 -22.77
N THR A 487 -14.18 -6.22 -21.62
CA THR A 487 -15.30 -5.69 -20.84
C THR A 487 -14.77 -4.65 -19.86
N PRO A 488 -15.28 -3.40 -19.84
CA PRO A 488 -14.82 -2.39 -18.89
C PRO A 488 -14.92 -2.87 -17.44
N ARG A 489 -13.85 -2.64 -16.66
CA ARG A 489 -13.76 -3.05 -15.24
C ARG A 489 -14.98 -2.66 -14.39
N SER A 490 -15.57 -1.48 -14.61
CA SER A 490 -16.76 -1.05 -13.88
C SER A 490 -17.97 -1.97 -14.12
N ILE A 491 -18.12 -2.49 -15.34
CA ILE A 491 -19.18 -3.43 -15.70
C ILE A 491 -18.87 -4.81 -15.11
N VAL A 492 -17.62 -5.25 -15.23
CA VAL A 492 -17.16 -6.52 -14.64
C VAL A 492 -17.43 -6.55 -13.13
N LYS A 493 -16.99 -5.52 -12.40
CA LYS A 493 -17.23 -5.37 -10.96
C LYS A 493 -18.71 -5.40 -10.62
N LEU A 494 -19.53 -4.64 -11.35
CA LEU A 494 -20.97 -4.62 -11.14
C LEU A 494 -21.59 -6.01 -11.32
N MET A 495 -21.23 -6.74 -12.39
CA MET A 495 -21.77 -8.07 -12.66
C MET A 495 -21.39 -9.08 -11.59
N VAL A 496 -20.12 -9.08 -11.14
CA VAL A 496 -19.67 -9.96 -10.06
C VAL A 496 -20.34 -9.62 -8.74
N MET A 497 -20.48 -8.32 -8.42
CA MET A 497 -21.20 -7.87 -7.22
C MET A 497 -22.67 -8.29 -7.20
N LEU A 498 -23.32 -8.37 -8.36
CA LEU A 498 -24.69 -8.86 -8.49
C LEU A 498 -24.79 -10.38 -8.32
N MET A 499 -23.81 -11.13 -8.85
CA MET A 499 -23.81 -12.58 -8.77
C MET A 499 -23.37 -13.13 -7.41
N GLN A 500 -22.48 -12.43 -6.70
CA GLN A 500 -21.97 -12.80 -5.37
C GLN A 500 -21.49 -14.27 -5.29
N PRO A 501 -20.50 -14.67 -6.11
CA PRO A 501 -19.97 -16.03 -6.04
C PRO A 501 -19.38 -16.29 -4.65
N LYS A 502 -19.57 -17.51 -4.15
CA LYS A 502 -19.19 -17.91 -2.79
C LYS A 502 -17.99 -18.86 -2.80
N PRO A 503 -17.25 -18.98 -1.69
CA PRO A 503 -16.24 -20.02 -1.53
C PRO A 503 -16.80 -21.40 -1.86
N GLY A 504 -16.14 -22.10 -2.78
CA GLY A 504 -16.55 -23.42 -3.28
C GLY A 504 -17.49 -23.40 -4.49
N ASP A 505 -18.00 -22.25 -4.93
CA ASP A 505 -18.78 -22.17 -6.17
C ASP A 505 -17.91 -22.46 -7.40
N THR A 506 -18.47 -23.14 -8.40
CA THR A 506 -17.88 -23.19 -9.73
C THR A 506 -18.33 -21.99 -10.57
N VAL A 507 -17.37 -21.28 -11.18
CA VAL A 507 -17.60 -20.07 -11.97
C VAL A 507 -17.28 -20.35 -13.43
N TYR A 508 -18.20 -20.02 -14.34
CA TYR A 508 -18.06 -20.23 -15.77
C TYR A 508 -18.33 -18.99 -16.59
N ASP A 509 -17.42 -18.69 -17.53
CA ASP A 509 -17.64 -17.71 -18.59
C ASP A 509 -17.56 -18.34 -20.00
N PRO A 510 -18.70 -18.51 -20.70
CA PRO A 510 -18.76 -19.13 -22.02
C PRO A 510 -18.19 -18.28 -23.17
N ALA A 511 -17.84 -17.02 -22.92
CA ALA A 511 -17.25 -16.10 -23.89
C ALA A 511 -16.23 -15.21 -23.16
N CYS A 512 -15.22 -15.84 -22.55
CA CYS A 512 -14.46 -15.23 -21.48
C CYS A 512 -13.54 -14.08 -21.89
N GLY A 513 -13.33 -13.85 -23.19
CA GLY A 513 -12.43 -12.81 -23.68
C GLY A 513 -11.06 -12.97 -23.01
N THR A 514 -10.52 -11.88 -22.47
CA THR A 514 -9.23 -11.88 -21.74
C THR A 514 -9.33 -12.37 -20.29
N GLY A 515 -10.46 -12.94 -19.85
CA GLY A 515 -10.63 -13.53 -18.52
C GLY A 515 -11.00 -12.55 -17.41
N GLY A 516 -11.27 -11.28 -17.72
CA GLY A 516 -11.51 -10.24 -16.71
C GLY A 516 -12.65 -10.54 -15.72
N MET A 517 -13.75 -11.15 -16.19
CA MET A 517 -14.85 -11.56 -15.28
C MET A 517 -14.44 -12.69 -14.33
N LEU A 518 -13.65 -13.64 -14.82
CA LEU A 518 -13.17 -14.76 -14.02
C LEU A 518 -12.21 -14.27 -12.92
N ILE A 519 -11.34 -13.32 -13.26
CA ILE A 519 -10.41 -12.69 -12.31
C ILE A 519 -11.18 -11.94 -11.21
N GLU A 520 -12.17 -11.13 -11.58
CA GLU A 520 -12.95 -10.40 -10.58
C GLU A 520 -13.79 -11.35 -9.71
N ALA A 521 -14.28 -12.46 -10.28
CA ALA A 521 -14.94 -13.50 -9.50
C ALA A 521 -14.00 -14.12 -8.45
N ILE A 522 -12.76 -14.47 -8.82
CA ILE A 522 -11.73 -14.96 -7.89
C ILE A 522 -11.49 -13.94 -6.77
N ARG A 523 -11.25 -12.67 -7.13
CA ARG A 523 -11.04 -11.58 -6.17
C ARG A 523 -12.21 -11.42 -5.18
N SER A 524 -13.44 -11.57 -5.63
CA SER A 524 -14.64 -11.40 -4.78
C SER A 524 -14.89 -12.53 -3.78
N ILE A 525 -14.34 -13.73 -4.03
CA ILE A 525 -14.51 -14.89 -3.15
C ILE A 525 -13.64 -14.76 -1.88
N HIS A 526 -12.55 -13.98 -1.93
CA HIS A 526 -11.62 -13.71 -0.82
C HIS A 526 -11.02 -14.97 -0.16
N ASP A 527 -10.92 -16.07 -0.91
CA ASP A 527 -10.29 -17.33 -0.49
C ASP A 527 -9.76 -18.07 -1.73
N ASP A 528 -8.47 -17.87 -2.03
CA ASP A 528 -7.85 -18.36 -3.27
C ASP A 528 -7.91 -19.89 -3.38
N GLN A 529 -7.67 -20.61 -2.28
CA GLN A 529 -7.67 -22.08 -2.28
C GLN A 529 -9.05 -22.65 -2.62
N MET A 530 -10.11 -21.97 -2.19
CA MET A 530 -11.48 -22.36 -2.50
C MET A 530 -11.86 -22.10 -3.97
N THR A 531 -10.99 -21.48 -4.77
CA THR A 531 -11.20 -21.27 -6.21
C THR A 531 -10.46 -22.29 -7.10
N TYR A 532 -9.53 -23.06 -6.53
CA TYR A 532 -8.71 -24.01 -7.31
C TYR A 532 -9.57 -25.10 -7.94
N GLY A 533 -9.40 -25.34 -9.25
CA GLY A 533 -10.21 -26.32 -9.98
C GLY A 533 -11.63 -25.85 -10.33
N ARG A 534 -12.00 -24.61 -9.98
CA ARG A 534 -13.39 -24.13 -10.03
C ARG A 534 -13.66 -23.00 -11.02
N ILE A 535 -12.64 -22.54 -11.72
CA ILE A 535 -12.73 -21.44 -12.68
C ILE A 535 -12.68 -21.99 -14.11
N TYR A 536 -13.72 -21.68 -14.89
CA TYR A 536 -13.94 -22.23 -16.23
C TYR A 536 -14.19 -21.10 -17.23
N GLY A 537 -13.56 -21.18 -18.39
CA GLY A 537 -13.75 -20.21 -19.46
C GLY A 537 -13.67 -20.83 -20.84
N GLN A 538 -14.42 -20.30 -21.80
CA GLN A 538 -14.28 -20.66 -23.20
C GLN A 538 -14.18 -19.41 -24.06
N GLU A 539 -13.22 -19.39 -24.98
CA GLU A 539 -13.00 -18.28 -25.89
C GLU A 539 -12.73 -18.81 -27.31
N LYS A 540 -13.35 -18.20 -28.31
CA LYS A 540 -13.23 -18.62 -29.71
C LYS A 540 -11.88 -18.22 -30.30
N ASN A 541 -11.43 -17.01 -30.02
CA ASN A 541 -10.20 -16.46 -30.56
C ASN A 541 -8.98 -17.07 -29.86
N LEU A 542 -8.10 -17.69 -30.66
CA LEU A 542 -6.88 -18.34 -30.17
C LEU A 542 -6.00 -17.39 -29.33
N SER A 543 -5.60 -16.24 -29.89
CA SER A 543 -4.78 -15.26 -29.18
C SER A 543 -5.45 -14.71 -27.91
N THR A 544 -6.76 -14.46 -27.94
CA THR A 544 -7.48 -13.97 -26.76
C THR A 544 -7.57 -15.03 -25.67
N SER A 545 -7.76 -16.31 -26.03
CA SER A 545 -7.78 -17.42 -25.07
C SER A 545 -6.42 -17.61 -24.39
N ALA A 546 -5.30 -17.43 -25.12
CA ALA A 546 -3.96 -17.43 -24.55
C ALA A 546 -3.75 -16.24 -23.60
N ILE A 547 -4.24 -15.05 -23.98
CA ILE A 547 -4.23 -13.87 -23.09
C ILE A 547 -5.00 -14.16 -21.81
N ALA A 548 -6.18 -14.79 -21.87
CA ALA A 548 -6.95 -15.15 -20.68
C ALA A 548 -6.19 -16.08 -19.74
N LYS A 549 -5.52 -17.11 -20.27
CA LYS A 549 -4.67 -18.01 -19.48
C LYS A 549 -3.55 -17.24 -18.80
N MET A 550 -2.79 -16.44 -19.55
CA MET A 550 -1.71 -15.61 -18.98
C MET A 550 -2.24 -14.64 -17.92
N ASN A 551 -3.40 -14.03 -18.16
CA ASN A 551 -4.00 -13.07 -17.26
C ASN A 551 -4.39 -13.71 -15.92
N LEU A 552 -5.01 -14.88 -15.97
CA LEU A 552 -5.35 -15.67 -14.78
C LEU A 552 -4.10 -16.06 -14.00
N PHE A 553 -3.04 -16.54 -14.67
CA PHE A 553 -1.77 -16.83 -14.00
C PHE A 553 -1.13 -15.60 -13.35
N LEU A 554 -1.14 -14.45 -14.03
CA LEU A 554 -0.58 -13.20 -13.50
C LEU A 554 -1.36 -12.67 -12.29
N HIS A 555 -2.65 -12.99 -12.21
CA HIS A 555 -3.51 -12.71 -11.05
C HIS A 555 -3.52 -13.84 -10.01
N GLY A 556 -2.56 -14.78 -10.07
CA GLY A 556 -2.39 -15.81 -9.04
C GLY A 556 -3.45 -16.91 -9.06
N ALA A 557 -4.22 -17.05 -10.13
CA ALA A 557 -5.17 -18.14 -10.25
C ALA A 557 -4.44 -19.48 -10.47
N HIS A 558 -4.88 -20.52 -9.77
CA HIS A 558 -4.36 -21.88 -9.92
C HIS A 558 -5.47 -22.84 -10.37
N ASP A 559 -5.08 -23.92 -11.04
CA ASP A 559 -5.96 -25.03 -11.46
C ASP A 559 -7.25 -24.59 -12.21
N PHE A 560 -7.17 -23.57 -13.05
CA PHE A 560 -8.30 -23.11 -13.86
C PHE A 560 -8.34 -23.82 -15.22
N LYS A 561 -9.50 -23.77 -15.92
CA LYS A 561 -9.68 -24.38 -17.24
C LYS A 561 -10.19 -23.35 -18.25
N ILE A 562 -9.31 -22.94 -19.17
CA ILE A 562 -9.67 -22.13 -20.34
C ILE A 562 -9.57 -22.98 -21.60
N SER A 563 -10.69 -23.13 -22.31
CA SER A 563 -10.76 -23.85 -23.59
C SER A 563 -10.83 -22.89 -24.77
N GLN A 564 -10.12 -23.21 -25.84
CA GLN A 564 -10.21 -22.51 -27.11
C GLN A 564 -11.25 -23.19 -28.01
N GLY A 565 -12.28 -22.45 -28.44
CA GLY A 565 -13.29 -22.98 -29.36
C GLY A 565 -14.59 -22.18 -29.40
N ASP A 566 -15.40 -22.40 -30.44
CA ASP A 566 -16.71 -21.75 -30.61
C ASP A 566 -17.75 -22.39 -29.68
N THR A 567 -18.13 -21.71 -28.59
CA THR A 567 -19.04 -22.26 -27.56
C THR A 567 -20.41 -22.66 -28.08
N LEU A 568 -20.98 -21.91 -29.03
CA LEU A 568 -22.32 -22.22 -29.56
C LEU A 568 -22.29 -23.46 -30.46
N ARG A 569 -21.24 -23.64 -31.25
CA ARG A 569 -21.09 -24.83 -32.13
C ARG A 569 -20.48 -26.04 -31.43
N GLN A 570 -19.51 -25.81 -30.56
CA GLN A 570 -18.65 -26.81 -29.91
C GLN A 570 -18.39 -26.40 -28.45
N PRO A 571 -19.38 -26.57 -27.56
CA PRO A 571 -19.16 -26.32 -26.14
C PRO A 571 -18.12 -27.31 -25.59
N SER A 572 -17.12 -26.79 -24.87
CA SER A 572 -15.96 -27.58 -24.42
C SER A 572 -16.19 -28.30 -23.09
N PHE A 573 -17.03 -27.74 -22.22
CA PHE A 573 -17.30 -28.29 -20.90
C PHE A 573 -18.51 -29.22 -20.96
N VAL A 574 -18.24 -30.47 -21.33
CA VAL A 574 -19.24 -31.54 -21.48
C VAL A 574 -18.82 -32.72 -20.62
N GLU A 575 -19.74 -33.20 -19.78
CA GLU A 575 -19.54 -34.36 -18.92
C GLU A 575 -20.66 -35.39 -19.18
N HIS A 576 -20.27 -36.65 -19.41
CA HIS A 576 -21.20 -37.76 -19.70
C HIS A 576 -22.25 -37.45 -20.80
N GLY A 577 -21.84 -36.70 -21.84
CA GLY A 577 -22.70 -36.34 -22.97
C GLY A 577 -23.69 -35.20 -22.71
N LYS A 578 -23.58 -34.50 -21.57
CA LYS A 578 -24.36 -33.31 -21.21
C LYS A 578 -23.42 -32.13 -20.96
N LEU A 579 -23.93 -30.90 -21.07
CA LEU A 579 -23.15 -29.74 -20.60
C LEU A 579 -22.86 -29.90 -19.11
N GLN A 580 -21.63 -29.56 -18.73
CA GLN A 580 -21.29 -29.36 -17.34
C GLN A 580 -22.08 -28.16 -16.79
N THR A 581 -22.52 -28.23 -15.54
CA THR A 581 -23.28 -27.18 -14.86
C THR A 581 -22.42 -26.47 -13.82
N PHE A 582 -22.68 -25.18 -13.63
CA PHE A 582 -21.87 -24.29 -12.80
C PHE A 582 -22.74 -23.48 -11.84
N ASN A 583 -22.21 -23.17 -10.65
CA ASN A 583 -22.95 -22.38 -9.66
C ASN A 583 -23.14 -20.93 -10.09
N CYS A 584 -22.13 -20.36 -10.76
CA CYS A 584 -22.14 -18.99 -11.24
C CYS A 584 -21.76 -18.97 -12.72
N VAL A 585 -22.63 -18.38 -13.55
CA VAL A 585 -22.35 -18.17 -14.98
C VAL A 585 -22.40 -16.68 -15.28
N LEU A 586 -21.27 -16.13 -15.72
CA LEU A 586 -21.06 -14.71 -16.00
C LEU A 586 -20.52 -14.59 -17.44
N ALA A 587 -21.05 -13.67 -18.24
CA ALA A 587 -20.56 -13.51 -19.62
C ALA A 587 -20.86 -12.13 -20.18
N ASN A 588 -19.98 -11.63 -21.06
CA ASN A 588 -20.28 -10.55 -21.99
C ASN A 588 -20.03 -11.03 -23.43
N PRO A 589 -20.98 -11.80 -24.01
CA PRO A 589 -20.79 -12.37 -25.33
C PRO A 589 -20.85 -11.31 -26.45
N PRO A 590 -20.31 -11.61 -27.65
CA PRO A 590 -20.39 -10.71 -28.80
C PRO A 590 -21.84 -10.31 -29.14
N PHE A 591 -22.10 -9.00 -29.21
CA PHE A 591 -23.43 -8.45 -29.46
C PHE A 591 -23.85 -8.63 -30.93
N SER A 592 -25.08 -9.12 -31.16
CA SER A 592 -25.65 -9.28 -32.50
C SER A 592 -24.78 -10.13 -33.44
N LEU A 593 -24.17 -11.19 -32.90
CA LEU A 593 -23.35 -12.10 -33.70
C LEU A 593 -24.21 -12.80 -34.77
N GLU A 594 -23.94 -12.51 -36.03
CA GLU A 594 -24.57 -13.17 -37.18
C GLU A 594 -23.86 -14.47 -37.56
N LYS A 595 -24.56 -15.36 -38.28
CA LYS A 595 -24.01 -16.62 -38.80
C LYS A 595 -23.33 -17.45 -37.71
N TRP A 596 -23.95 -17.45 -36.54
CA TRP A 596 -23.42 -18.09 -35.33
C TRP A 596 -23.63 -19.60 -35.33
N GLY A 597 -24.50 -20.12 -36.22
CA GLY A 597 -24.74 -21.55 -36.39
C GLY A 597 -26.14 -22.00 -35.99
N ALA A 598 -27.16 -21.19 -36.24
CA ALA A 598 -28.54 -21.48 -35.85
C ALA A 598 -29.02 -22.88 -36.29
N ALA A 599 -28.69 -23.31 -37.51
CA ALA A 599 -29.07 -24.63 -38.02
C ALA A 599 -28.53 -25.81 -37.19
N GLN A 600 -27.31 -25.69 -36.65
CA GLN A 600 -26.73 -26.70 -35.76
C GLN A 600 -27.38 -26.65 -34.38
N PHE A 601 -27.74 -25.45 -33.92
CA PHE A 601 -28.37 -25.22 -32.62
C PHE A 601 -29.83 -25.67 -32.58
N GLU A 602 -30.55 -25.64 -33.71
CA GLU A 602 -31.93 -26.12 -33.81
C GLU A 602 -32.05 -27.60 -33.44
N THR A 603 -31.05 -28.40 -33.82
CA THR A 603 -30.93 -29.84 -33.53
C THR A 603 -29.90 -30.13 -32.43
N ASP A 604 -29.66 -29.15 -31.55
CA ASP A 604 -28.61 -29.23 -30.53
C ASP A 604 -28.78 -30.44 -29.60
N LYS A 605 -27.82 -31.37 -29.67
CA LYS A 605 -27.83 -32.60 -28.87
C LYS A 605 -27.76 -32.36 -27.36
N TYR A 606 -27.35 -31.17 -26.92
CA TYR A 606 -27.28 -30.80 -25.52
C TYR A 606 -28.59 -30.20 -24.99
N GLY A 607 -29.58 -29.99 -25.86
CA GLY A 607 -30.89 -29.47 -25.49
C GLY A 607 -30.84 -28.01 -25.03
N ARG A 608 -29.96 -27.19 -25.61
CA ARG A 608 -29.88 -25.75 -25.32
C ARG A 608 -31.02 -24.95 -25.95
N ASN A 609 -31.71 -25.50 -26.95
CA ASN A 609 -32.87 -24.88 -27.58
C ASN A 609 -34.15 -24.99 -26.70
N LEU A 610 -34.14 -24.35 -25.53
CA LEU A 610 -35.19 -24.41 -24.51
C LEU A 610 -36.45 -23.60 -24.88
N TRP A 611 -36.26 -22.48 -25.57
CA TRP A 611 -37.31 -21.52 -25.91
C TRP A 611 -37.50 -21.29 -27.41
N GLY A 612 -36.93 -22.16 -28.23
CA GLY A 612 -36.90 -22.00 -29.68
C GLY A 612 -35.54 -21.48 -30.18
N CYS A 613 -35.22 -21.83 -31.43
CA CYS A 613 -33.94 -21.49 -32.02
C CYS A 613 -33.98 -20.01 -32.44
N PRO A 614 -33.07 -19.16 -31.95
CA PRO A 614 -32.95 -17.79 -32.44
C PRO A 614 -32.61 -17.77 -33.92
N SER A 615 -32.91 -16.67 -34.60
CA SER A 615 -32.55 -16.50 -36.01
C SER A 615 -31.03 -16.42 -36.18
N ASP A 616 -30.54 -16.77 -37.36
CA ASP A 616 -29.10 -16.72 -37.68
C ASP A 616 -28.56 -15.28 -37.78
N SER A 617 -29.44 -14.27 -37.66
CA SER A 617 -29.11 -12.84 -37.65
C SER A 617 -28.73 -12.29 -36.26
N SER A 618 -28.93 -13.05 -35.17
CA SER A 618 -28.43 -12.68 -33.84
C SER A 618 -28.31 -13.90 -32.93
N ALA A 619 -27.15 -14.03 -32.28
CA ALA A 619 -26.86 -15.10 -31.32
C ALA A 619 -27.26 -14.76 -29.88
N ASP A 620 -27.77 -13.56 -29.59
CA ASP A 620 -27.90 -13.05 -28.21
C ASP A 620 -28.72 -13.99 -27.32
N PHE A 621 -29.85 -14.48 -27.83
CA PHE A 621 -30.69 -15.46 -27.11
C PHE A 621 -30.13 -16.89 -27.15
N ALA A 622 -29.21 -17.21 -28.05
CA ALA A 622 -28.52 -18.51 -28.07
C ALA A 622 -27.49 -18.56 -26.93
N TRP A 623 -26.77 -17.46 -26.70
CA TRP A 623 -25.88 -17.30 -25.55
C TRP A 623 -26.63 -17.40 -24.23
N LEU A 624 -27.76 -16.68 -24.08
CA LEU A 624 -28.59 -16.76 -22.88
C LEU A 624 -29.06 -18.21 -22.62
N GLN A 625 -29.53 -18.88 -23.67
CA GLN A 625 -29.95 -20.27 -23.59
C GLN A 625 -28.81 -21.23 -23.20
N HIS A 626 -27.61 -21.01 -23.73
CA HIS A 626 -26.41 -21.76 -23.34
C HIS A 626 -26.04 -21.53 -21.87
N MET A 627 -26.05 -20.28 -21.41
CA MET A 627 -25.77 -19.94 -20.01
C MET A 627 -26.76 -20.60 -19.07
N VAL A 628 -28.06 -20.47 -19.33
CA VAL A 628 -29.12 -21.10 -18.52
C VAL A 628 -29.00 -22.62 -18.51
N LYS A 629 -28.62 -23.24 -19.63
CA LYS A 629 -28.42 -24.69 -19.70
C LYS A 629 -27.16 -25.16 -18.97
N SER A 630 -26.23 -24.26 -18.70
CA SER A 630 -24.97 -24.50 -17.99
C SER A 630 -25.05 -24.10 -16.50
N MET A 631 -26.24 -23.78 -15.97
CA MET A 631 -26.48 -23.51 -14.55
C MET A 631 -27.07 -24.72 -13.81
#